data_AF-A0A7G9LL54-F1
#
_entry.id   AF-A0A7G9LL54-F1
#
_cell.length_a   1.000
_cell.length_b   1.000
_cell.length_c   1.000
_cell.angle_alpha   90.00
_cell.angle_beta   90.00
_cell.angle_gamma   90.00
#
_symmetry.space_group_name_H-M   'P 1'
#
loop_
_entity.id
_entity.type
_entity.pdbx_description
1 polymer ?
#
loop_
_entity_poly.entity_id
_entity_poly.type
_entity_poly.pdbx_seq_one_letter_code
_entity_poly.pdbx_strand_id
1 'polypeptide(L)'
;MIKDILFLTKKVFDEALIKEENLPNPKKVYDVYRNLKDVISDVNLVANHYLALDFSEPYLQGSSWGEPIDKWRKFFNKDLEQLNESVKKYLHNLSHLGHGDFGFETYVNNIYSAKIYYAFVRDRYSVGFVEPKCSFLHMNILKIEQNKIESFYISEHKKIDLSTYEARVNLKDDLNKIRTKLEDELGKLKQYIQNRYVLSDLL
;
A
#
# COMPACT_ATOMS: atom_id res chain seq x y z
N MET A 1 -9.54 0.66 1.20
CA MET A 1 -8.29 0.40 1.91
C MET A 1 -7.11 1.11 1.24
N ILE A 2 -6.56 0.59 0.13
CA ILE A 2 -5.27 1.01 -0.46
C ILE A 2 -5.38 1.86 -1.73
N LYS A 3 -6.46 2.66 -1.86
CA LYS A 3 -6.71 3.48 -3.08
C LYS A 3 -5.66 4.58 -3.27
N ASP A 4 -5.18 5.11 -2.16
CA ASP A 4 -4.12 6.11 -2.08
C ASP A 4 -2.77 5.58 -2.59
N ILE A 5 -2.44 4.32 -2.31
CA ILE A 5 -1.24 3.66 -2.83
C ILE A 5 -1.29 3.56 -4.34
N LEU A 6 -2.42 3.13 -4.90
CA LEU A 6 -2.61 3.06 -6.35
C LEU A 6 -2.51 4.45 -6.99
N PHE A 7 -3.18 5.44 -6.40
CA PHE A 7 -3.12 6.82 -6.88
C PHE A 7 -1.68 7.35 -6.93
N LEU A 8 -0.95 7.23 -5.82
CA LEU A 8 0.41 7.76 -5.72
C LEU A 8 1.36 7.03 -6.67
N THR A 9 1.24 5.69 -6.76
CA THR A 9 2.02 4.87 -7.69
C THR A 9 1.83 5.32 -9.12
N LYS A 10 0.57 5.45 -9.57
CA LYS A 10 0.24 5.92 -10.92
C LYS A 10 0.82 7.30 -11.19
N LYS A 11 0.57 8.25 -10.28
CA LYS A 11 1.02 9.62 -10.46
C LYS A 11 2.54 9.72 -10.57
N VAL A 12 3.27 9.02 -9.70
CA VAL A 12 4.74 8.99 -9.77
C VAL A 12 5.22 8.31 -11.05
N PHE A 13 4.63 7.18 -11.45
CA PHE A 13 5.09 6.43 -12.63
C PHE A 13 4.74 7.13 -13.94
N ASP A 14 3.56 7.73 -14.05
CA ASP A 14 3.14 8.49 -15.23
C ASP A 14 4.04 9.71 -15.46
N GLU A 15 4.63 10.30 -14.41
CA GLU A 15 5.60 11.39 -14.53
C GLU A 15 7.06 10.91 -14.67
N ALA A 16 7.42 9.78 -14.03
CA ALA A 16 8.79 9.28 -13.99
C ALA A 16 9.18 8.47 -15.24
N LEU A 17 8.30 7.60 -15.71
CA LEU A 17 8.66 6.57 -16.69
C LEU A 17 8.57 7.08 -18.14
N ILE A 18 7.95 8.25 -18.36
CA ILE A 18 7.79 8.87 -19.68
C ILE A 18 8.99 9.72 -20.11
N LYS A 19 9.85 10.12 -19.16
CA LYS A 19 10.99 11.00 -19.47
C LYS A 19 12.04 10.24 -20.28
N GLU A 20 12.69 10.94 -21.23
CA GLU A 20 13.80 10.37 -22.00
C GLU A 20 15.03 10.11 -21.13
N GLU A 21 15.26 10.96 -20.13
CA GLU A 21 16.32 10.79 -19.15
C GLU A 21 16.08 9.57 -18.25
N ASN A 22 17.17 8.96 -17.80
CA ASN A 22 17.10 7.89 -16.81
C ASN A 22 16.93 8.47 -15.41
N LEU A 23 16.17 7.78 -14.56
CA LEU A 23 16.18 8.05 -13.13
C LEU A 23 17.62 7.87 -12.60
N PRO A 24 18.14 8.83 -11.84
CA PRO A 24 19.57 8.93 -11.53
C PRO A 24 20.09 7.86 -10.56
N ASN A 25 19.21 7.13 -9.89
CA ASN A 25 19.59 6.09 -8.94
C ASN A 25 18.90 4.75 -9.27
N PRO A 26 19.44 3.95 -10.19
CA PRO A 26 18.82 2.71 -10.67
C PRO A 26 18.56 1.69 -9.56
N LYS A 27 19.45 1.61 -8.56
CA LYS A 27 19.26 0.78 -7.36
C LYS A 27 17.98 1.13 -6.59
N LYS A 28 17.72 2.42 -6.37
CA LYS A 28 16.46 2.87 -5.74
C LYS A 28 15.24 2.55 -6.60
N VAL A 29 15.35 2.66 -7.93
CA VAL A 29 14.27 2.25 -8.85
C VAL A 29 13.96 0.76 -8.70
N TYR A 30 14.99 -0.07 -8.58
CA TYR A 30 14.83 -1.50 -8.34
C TYR A 30 14.27 -1.81 -6.95
N ASP A 31 14.63 -1.06 -5.92
CA ASP A 31 14.04 -1.19 -4.59
C ASP A 31 12.54 -0.87 -4.61
N VAL A 32 12.12 0.17 -5.33
CA VAL A 32 10.70 0.48 -5.56
C VAL A 32 10.00 -0.68 -6.27
N TYR A 33 10.61 -1.28 -7.29
CA TYR A 33 10.07 -2.46 -7.96
C TYR A 33 9.87 -3.63 -7.00
N ARG A 34 10.89 -3.97 -6.19
CA ARG A 34 10.80 -5.06 -5.22
C ARG A 34 9.74 -4.80 -4.16
N ASN A 35 9.67 -3.58 -3.63
CA ASN A 35 8.70 -3.27 -2.58
C ASN A 35 7.27 -3.17 -3.10
N LEU A 36 7.05 -2.73 -4.35
CA LEU A 36 5.73 -2.80 -4.96
C LEU A 36 5.29 -4.26 -5.15
N LYS A 37 6.22 -5.17 -5.50
CA LYS A 37 5.95 -6.61 -5.55
C LYS A 37 5.57 -7.17 -4.17
N ASP A 38 6.28 -6.77 -3.11
CA ASP A 38 5.96 -7.15 -1.73
C ASP A 38 4.55 -6.68 -1.35
N VAL A 39 4.21 -5.41 -1.64
CA VAL A 39 2.87 -4.85 -1.42
C VAL A 39 1.81 -5.66 -2.16
N ILE A 40 2.00 -5.97 -3.44
CA ILE A 40 1.04 -6.77 -4.23
C ILE A 40 0.82 -8.16 -3.61
N SER A 41 1.89 -8.80 -3.12
CA SER A 41 1.83 -10.08 -2.43
C SER A 41 1.04 -10.00 -1.12
N ASP A 42 1.28 -8.97 -0.32
CA ASP A 42 0.59 -8.80 0.97
C ASP A 42 -0.87 -8.38 0.78
N VAL A 43 -1.18 -7.60 -0.27
CA VAL A 43 -2.56 -7.31 -0.66
C VAL A 43 -3.29 -8.60 -1.04
N ASN A 44 -2.62 -9.50 -1.76
CA ASN A 44 -3.17 -10.81 -2.10
C ASN A 44 -3.43 -11.65 -0.83
N LEU A 45 -2.51 -11.64 0.12
CA LEU A 45 -2.66 -12.34 1.41
C LEU A 45 -3.89 -11.79 2.16
N VAL A 46 -3.96 -10.48 2.40
CA VAL A 46 -5.07 -9.83 3.11
C VAL A 46 -6.40 -10.10 2.42
N ALA A 47 -6.47 -10.02 1.10
CA ALA A 47 -7.72 -10.21 0.36
C ALA A 47 -8.22 -11.67 0.40
N ASN A 48 -7.31 -12.64 0.38
CA ASN A 48 -7.66 -14.03 0.07
C ASN A 48 -7.42 -15.04 1.20
N HIS A 49 -6.86 -14.62 2.33
CA HIS A 49 -6.63 -15.47 3.49
C HIS A 49 -7.79 -15.42 4.50
N TYR A 50 -7.80 -14.46 5.44
CA TYR A 50 -8.83 -14.40 6.48
C TYR A 50 -10.00 -13.44 6.20
N LEU A 51 -9.88 -12.48 5.28
CA LEU A 51 -10.85 -11.38 5.15
C LEU A 51 -12.29 -11.88 4.99
N ALA A 52 -12.57 -12.66 3.94
CA ALA A 52 -13.93 -13.05 3.57
C ALA A 52 -14.24 -14.50 3.94
N LEU A 53 -13.97 -14.88 5.20
CA LEU A 53 -14.35 -16.18 5.72
C LEU A 53 -15.77 -16.17 6.31
N ASP A 54 -16.45 -17.31 6.17
CA ASP A 54 -17.65 -17.62 6.94
C ASP A 54 -17.22 -18.09 8.34
N PHE A 55 -17.86 -17.54 9.37
CA PHE A 55 -17.59 -17.94 10.75
C PHE A 55 -18.10 -19.34 11.10
N SER A 56 -18.81 -20.01 10.19
CA SER A 56 -19.10 -21.44 10.27
C SER A 56 -17.91 -22.34 9.87
N GLU A 57 -16.85 -21.78 9.29
CA GLU A 57 -15.77 -22.59 8.71
C GLU A 57 -15.05 -23.46 9.77
N PRO A 58 -14.80 -24.76 9.49
CA PRO A 58 -14.32 -25.71 10.49
C PRO A 58 -13.01 -25.29 11.18
N TYR A 59 -12.09 -24.68 10.43
CA TYR A 59 -10.81 -24.28 10.99
C TYR A 59 -10.89 -23.02 11.86
N LEU A 60 -12.02 -22.30 11.89
CA LEU A 60 -12.25 -21.22 12.85
C LEU A 60 -12.79 -21.74 14.18
N GLN A 61 -13.37 -22.95 14.19
CA GLN A 61 -14.00 -23.55 15.37
C GLN A 61 -12.99 -24.09 16.38
N GLY A 62 -13.45 -24.24 17.63
CA GLY A 62 -12.72 -24.96 18.69
C GLY A 62 -11.34 -24.42 18.98
N SER A 63 -11.12 -23.12 18.74
CA SER A 63 -9.80 -22.51 18.81
C SER A 63 -9.43 -22.06 20.22
N SER A 64 -8.14 -22.09 20.56
CA SER A 64 -7.63 -21.49 21.80
C SER A 64 -7.70 -19.95 21.82
N TRP A 65 -8.16 -19.32 20.75
CA TRP A 65 -8.28 -17.88 20.61
C TRP A 65 -9.68 -17.35 20.92
N GLY A 66 -10.61 -18.21 21.35
CA GLY A 66 -11.99 -17.86 21.65
C GLY A 66 -12.93 -18.23 20.50
N GLU A 67 -13.98 -17.43 20.33
CA GLU A 67 -15.01 -17.61 19.32
C GLU A 67 -14.42 -17.48 17.90
N PRO A 68 -15.10 -18.00 16.85
CA PRO A 68 -14.63 -17.90 15.47
C PRO A 68 -14.23 -16.48 15.03
N ILE A 69 -15.00 -15.48 15.48
CA ILE A 69 -14.72 -14.05 15.23
C ILE A 69 -13.43 -13.57 15.91
N ASP A 70 -13.08 -14.13 17.07
CA ASP A 70 -11.86 -13.76 17.81
C ASP A 70 -10.62 -14.28 17.08
N LYS A 71 -10.70 -15.54 16.62
CA LYS A 71 -9.66 -16.14 15.78
C LYS A 71 -9.51 -15.37 14.46
N TRP A 72 -10.63 -15.07 13.79
CA TRP A 72 -10.63 -14.25 12.57
C TRP A 72 -9.93 -12.91 12.79
N ARG A 73 -10.31 -12.14 13.82
CA ARG A 73 -9.66 -10.85 14.16
C ARG A 73 -8.17 -11.02 14.39
N LYS A 74 -7.74 -12.06 15.11
CA LYS A 74 -6.33 -12.30 15.44
C LYS A 74 -5.48 -12.50 14.19
N PHE A 75 -5.90 -13.36 13.27
CA PHE A 75 -5.10 -13.68 12.10
C PHE A 75 -5.28 -12.67 10.98
N PHE A 76 -6.48 -12.13 10.78
CA PHE A 76 -6.67 -11.04 9.83
C PHE A 76 -5.85 -9.79 10.21
N ASN A 77 -5.75 -9.45 11.50
CA ASN A 77 -4.87 -8.37 11.93
C ASN A 77 -3.37 -8.66 11.70
N LYS A 78 -2.94 -9.93 11.71
CA LYS A 78 -1.55 -10.27 11.33
C LYS A 78 -1.29 -10.04 9.85
N ASP A 79 -2.24 -10.43 8.99
CA ASP A 79 -2.15 -10.17 7.55
C ASP A 79 -2.10 -8.64 7.28
N LEU A 80 -2.92 -7.87 8.01
CA LEU A 80 -2.92 -6.40 7.94
C LEU A 80 -1.63 -5.77 8.46
N GLU A 81 -1.02 -6.29 9.52
CA GLU A 81 0.26 -5.83 10.06
C GLU A 81 1.38 -6.00 9.03
N GLN A 82 1.44 -7.16 8.38
CA GLN A 82 2.39 -7.42 7.30
C GLN A 82 2.20 -6.45 6.12
N LEU A 83 0.95 -6.23 5.68
CA LEU A 83 0.67 -5.26 4.62
C LEU A 83 1.01 -3.82 5.02
N ASN A 84 0.83 -3.45 6.29
CA ASN A 84 1.23 -2.14 6.80
C ASN A 84 2.74 -1.93 6.66
N GLU A 85 3.55 -2.92 7.03
CA GLU A 85 5.00 -2.85 6.94
C GLU A 85 5.49 -2.71 5.49
N SER A 86 5.00 -3.55 4.58
CA SER A 86 5.39 -3.48 3.16
C SER A 86 4.96 -2.18 2.51
N VAL A 87 3.76 -1.69 2.80
CA VAL A 87 3.28 -0.41 2.26
C VAL A 87 4.11 0.76 2.77
N LYS A 88 4.42 0.84 4.07
CA LYS A 88 5.28 1.92 4.60
C LYS A 88 6.65 1.92 3.95
N LYS A 89 7.27 0.74 3.82
CA LYS A 89 8.55 0.58 3.14
C LYS A 89 8.49 1.03 1.68
N TYR A 90 7.46 0.61 0.96
CA TYR A 90 7.21 1.01 -0.42
C TYR A 90 7.05 2.53 -0.56
N LEU A 91 6.19 3.14 0.27
CA LEU A 91 5.93 4.59 0.26
C LEU A 91 7.21 5.41 0.52
N HIS A 92 8.02 4.99 1.50
CA HIS A 92 9.31 5.64 1.75
C HIS A 92 10.27 5.53 0.56
N ASN A 93 10.33 4.39 -0.13
CA ASN A 93 11.20 4.26 -1.30
C ASN A 93 10.65 5.01 -2.52
N LEU A 94 9.33 4.98 -2.74
CA LEU A 94 8.67 5.72 -3.79
C LEU A 94 8.91 7.23 -3.67
N SER A 95 8.95 7.78 -2.45
CA SER A 95 9.19 9.21 -2.23
C SER A 95 10.58 9.70 -2.60
N HIS A 96 11.51 8.78 -2.90
CA HIS A 96 12.85 9.13 -3.39
C HIS A 96 12.95 9.14 -4.92
N LEU A 97 11.89 8.79 -5.65
CA LEU A 97 11.91 8.89 -7.10
C LEU A 97 11.77 10.35 -7.55
N GLY A 98 12.76 10.81 -8.31
CA GLY A 98 12.82 12.15 -8.87
C GLY A 98 13.95 12.23 -9.90
N HIS A 99 13.83 13.19 -10.82
CA HIS A 99 14.88 13.55 -11.76
C HIS A 99 15.64 14.82 -11.35
N GLY A 100 15.26 15.47 -10.24
CA GLY A 100 15.94 16.66 -9.78
C GLY A 100 17.30 16.35 -9.15
N ASP A 101 18.23 17.29 -9.30
CA ASP A 101 19.62 17.18 -8.82
C ASP A 101 19.73 17.24 -7.29
N PHE A 102 18.71 17.78 -6.63
CA PHE A 102 18.63 17.92 -5.17
C PHE A 102 17.53 17.01 -4.62
N GLY A 103 17.84 16.25 -3.56
CA GLY A 103 16.96 15.22 -2.97
C GLY A 103 15.57 15.65 -2.47
N PHE A 104 15.17 16.90 -2.71
CA PHE A 104 13.86 17.45 -2.41
C PHE A 104 12.94 17.56 -3.65
N GLU A 105 13.47 17.41 -4.87
CA GLU A 105 12.70 17.48 -6.12
C GLU A 105 12.22 16.09 -6.56
N THR A 106 11.35 15.50 -5.75
CA THR A 106 10.76 14.18 -6.01
C THR A 106 9.30 14.31 -6.41
N TYR A 107 8.80 13.32 -7.15
CA TYR A 107 7.42 13.32 -7.63
C TYR A 107 6.39 13.32 -6.49
N VAL A 108 6.72 12.69 -5.36
CA VAL A 108 5.89 12.71 -4.16
C VAL A 108 5.89 14.10 -3.51
N ASN A 109 7.02 14.82 -3.54
CA ASN A 109 7.12 16.16 -2.96
C ASN A 109 6.33 17.22 -3.74
N ASN A 110 5.98 16.96 -5.00
CA ASN A 110 5.04 17.76 -5.78
C ASN A 110 3.58 17.64 -5.29
N ILE A 111 3.30 16.66 -4.42
CA ILE A 111 1.95 16.35 -3.93
C ILE A 111 1.83 16.65 -2.43
N TYR A 112 2.85 16.28 -1.66
CA TYR A 112 2.89 16.44 -0.21
C TYR A 112 4.20 17.06 0.23
N SER A 113 4.17 17.93 1.24
CA SER A 113 5.40 18.37 1.90
C SER A 113 6.24 17.17 2.39
N ALA A 114 7.51 17.11 2.00
CA ALA A 114 8.43 16.01 2.31
C ALA A 114 8.47 15.65 3.81
N LYS A 115 8.57 16.67 4.67
CA LYS A 115 8.64 16.48 6.13
C LYS A 115 7.35 15.89 6.69
N ILE A 116 6.21 16.41 6.23
CA ILE A 116 4.88 15.99 6.69
C ILE A 116 4.59 14.57 6.20
N TYR A 117 4.88 14.29 4.93
CA TYR A 117 4.76 12.97 4.32
C TYR A 117 5.58 11.93 5.07
N TYR A 118 6.88 12.18 5.26
CA TYR A 118 7.77 11.25 5.93
C TYR A 118 7.30 10.90 7.34
N ALA A 119 6.97 11.93 8.15
CA ALA A 119 6.48 11.74 9.51
C ALA A 119 5.15 10.97 9.54
N PHE A 120 4.23 11.28 8.62
CA PHE A 120 2.95 10.60 8.52
C PHE A 120 3.11 9.12 8.15
N VAL A 121 3.88 8.80 7.09
CA VAL A 121 4.09 7.41 6.65
C VAL A 121 4.72 6.58 7.76
N ARG A 122 5.74 7.13 8.45
CA ARG A 122 6.41 6.45 9.55
C ARG A 122 5.46 6.18 10.72
N ASP A 123 4.81 7.23 11.23
CA ASP A 123 4.21 7.21 12.57
C ASP A 123 2.70 6.95 12.57
N ARG A 124 2.01 7.26 11.46
CA ARG A 124 0.54 7.40 11.47
C ARG A 124 -0.15 6.61 10.38
N TYR A 125 0.52 6.33 9.27
CA TYR A 125 -0.06 5.56 8.18
C TYR A 125 -0.45 4.17 8.65
N SER A 126 -1.68 3.78 8.31
CA SER A 126 -2.19 2.43 8.51
C SER A 126 -3.21 2.09 7.41
N VAL A 127 -2.94 1.02 6.66
CA VAL A 127 -3.90 0.44 5.72
C VAL A 127 -5.11 -0.15 6.42
N GLY A 128 -5.02 -0.50 7.71
CA GLY A 128 -6.04 -1.29 8.35
C GLY A 128 -5.63 -1.86 9.71
N PHE A 129 -6.55 -1.82 10.66
CA PHE A 129 -6.55 -2.59 11.89
C PHE A 129 -8.00 -2.84 12.33
N VAL A 130 -8.36 -4.08 12.66
CA VAL A 130 -9.67 -4.40 13.21
C VAL A 130 -9.62 -4.29 14.73
N GLU A 131 -10.45 -3.41 15.28
CA GLU A 131 -10.48 -3.11 16.71
C GLU A 131 -10.90 -4.35 17.55
N PRO A 132 -10.37 -4.50 18.79
CA PRO A 132 -10.79 -5.57 19.67
C PRO A 132 -12.30 -5.54 19.94
N LYS A 133 -12.92 -6.73 19.93
CA LYS A 133 -14.34 -6.96 20.25
C LYS A 133 -15.35 -6.32 19.28
N CYS A 134 -14.91 -5.82 18.12
CA CYS A 134 -15.80 -5.36 17.05
C CYS A 134 -15.30 -5.83 15.68
N SER A 135 -16.09 -5.59 14.64
CA SER A 135 -15.75 -5.94 13.25
C SER A 135 -15.44 -4.72 12.40
N PHE A 136 -14.98 -3.63 13.02
CA PHE A 136 -14.67 -2.42 12.29
C PHE A 136 -13.20 -2.36 11.91
N LEU A 137 -12.94 -2.19 10.61
CA LEU A 137 -11.61 -1.93 10.07
C LEU A 137 -11.33 -0.43 10.11
N HIS A 138 -10.38 -0.03 10.93
CA HIS A 138 -9.89 1.35 11.03
C HIS A 138 -8.68 1.55 10.12
N MET A 139 -8.65 2.67 9.42
CA MET A 139 -7.60 3.01 8.48
C MET A 139 -7.21 4.48 8.67
N ASN A 140 -5.92 4.79 8.50
CA ASN A 140 -5.42 6.15 8.48
C ASN A 140 -4.47 6.28 7.29
N ILE A 141 -5.00 6.80 6.18
CA ILE A 141 -4.37 6.73 4.86
C ILE A 141 -4.08 8.13 4.31
N LEU A 142 -3.36 8.22 3.20
CA LEU A 142 -3.11 9.50 2.53
C LEU A 142 -4.39 10.01 1.85
N LYS A 143 -4.61 11.32 1.93
CA LYS A 143 -5.63 11.99 1.11
C LYS A 143 -5.18 12.04 -0.33
N ILE A 144 -5.99 11.49 -1.23
CA ILE A 144 -5.76 11.52 -2.69
C ILE A 144 -5.94 12.95 -3.25
N GLU A 145 -6.96 13.66 -2.78
CA GLU A 145 -7.26 15.03 -3.21
C GLU A 145 -6.59 16.04 -2.27
N GLN A 146 -5.56 16.71 -2.78
CA GLN A 146 -4.85 17.79 -2.11
C GLN A 146 -5.15 19.11 -2.81
N ASN A 147 -5.82 20.04 -2.12
CA ASN A 147 -6.08 21.37 -2.66
C ASN A 147 -4.89 22.34 -2.47
N LYS A 148 -3.94 22.01 -1.57
CA LYS A 148 -2.76 22.83 -1.24
C LYS A 148 -1.60 21.93 -0.78
N ILE A 149 -0.46 22.01 -1.46
CA ILE A 149 0.78 21.22 -1.17
C ILE A 149 1.28 21.45 0.27
N GLU A 150 1.08 22.66 0.81
CA GLU A 150 1.49 23.05 2.17
C GLU A 150 0.52 22.62 3.27
N SER A 151 -0.54 21.87 2.94
CA SER A 151 -1.51 21.44 3.95
C SER A 151 -0.86 20.49 4.96
N PHE A 152 -0.96 20.85 6.25
CA PHE A 152 -0.64 19.95 7.35
C PHE A 152 -1.56 18.71 7.41
N TYR A 153 -2.71 18.77 6.75
CA TYR A 153 -3.74 17.73 6.78
C TYR A 153 -3.63 16.81 5.56
N ILE A 154 -2.61 15.96 5.53
CA ILE A 154 -2.37 15.01 4.43
C ILE A 154 -3.05 13.65 4.62
N SER A 155 -3.70 13.43 5.77
CA SER A 155 -4.28 12.14 6.15
C SER A 155 -5.81 12.14 6.18
N GLU A 156 -6.39 10.96 5.99
CA GLU A 156 -7.82 10.70 6.11
C GLU A 156 -8.03 9.43 6.96
N HIS A 157 -8.84 9.55 8.01
CA HIS A 157 -9.27 8.38 8.78
C HIS A 157 -10.54 7.80 8.16
N LYS A 158 -10.54 6.50 7.90
CA LYS A 158 -11.69 5.76 7.36
C LYS A 158 -12.02 4.58 8.25
N LYS A 159 -13.29 4.20 8.23
CA LYS A 159 -13.82 3.03 8.94
C LYS A 159 -14.68 2.22 7.98
N ILE A 160 -14.50 0.90 7.97
CA ILE A 160 -15.36 -0.04 7.22
C ILE A 160 -15.97 -1.00 8.23
N ASP A 161 -17.28 -1.23 8.11
CA ASP A 161 -17.97 -2.28 8.86
C ASP A 161 -17.80 -3.63 8.15
N LEU A 162 -17.19 -4.60 8.83
CA LEU A 162 -16.96 -5.96 8.36
C LEU A 162 -17.83 -6.99 9.12
N SER A 163 -18.89 -6.55 9.80
CA SER A 163 -19.78 -7.43 10.56
C SER A 163 -20.47 -8.48 9.67
N THR A 164 -20.82 -8.13 8.43
CA THR A 164 -21.47 -9.03 7.49
C THR A 164 -20.47 -9.73 6.57
N TYR A 165 -20.81 -10.94 6.14
CA TYR A 165 -20.01 -11.70 5.18
C TYR A 165 -19.92 -10.95 3.84
N GLU A 166 -21.03 -10.36 3.39
CA GLU A 166 -21.11 -9.60 2.15
C GLU A 166 -20.17 -8.38 2.18
N ALA A 167 -20.06 -7.67 3.31
CA ALA A 167 -19.14 -6.55 3.43
C ALA A 167 -17.66 -7.00 3.31
N ARG A 168 -17.33 -8.17 3.86
CA ARG A 168 -16.00 -8.77 3.75
C ARG A 168 -15.69 -9.21 2.31
N VAL A 169 -16.65 -9.83 1.62
CA VAL A 169 -16.55 -10.19 0.20
C VAL A 169 -16.36 -8.95 -0.68
N ASN A 170 -17.17 -7.91 -0.48
CA ASN A 170 -17.05 -6.65 -1.23
C ASN A 170 -15.67 -6.02 -1.06
N LEU A 171 -15.13 -5.99 0.16
CA LEU A 171 -13.78 -5.48 0.41
C LEU A 171 -12.71 -6.36 -0.28
N LYS A 172 -12.84 -7.69 -0.22
CA LYS A 172 -11.96 -8.62 -0.92
C LYS A 172 -11.91 -8.34 -2.43
N ASP A 173 -13.07 -8.17 -3.05
CA ASP A 173 -13.16 -7.89 -4.48
C ASP A 173 -12.54 -6.54 -4.84
N ASP A 174 -12.77 -5.52 -4.03
CA ASP A 174 -12.15 -4.21 -4.22
C ASP A 174 -10.62 -4.25 -4.06
N LEU A 175 -10.10 -5.02 -3.10
CA LEU A 175 -8.66 -5.23 -2.94
C LEU A 175 -8.06 -5.95 -4.14
N ASN A 176 -8.71 -7.01 -4.63
CA ASN A 176 -8.24 -7.75 -5.80
C ASN A 176 -8.25 -6.86 -7.06
N LYS A 177 -9.27 -6.01 -7.25
CA LYS A 177 -9.30 -5.02 -8.35
C LYS A 177 -8.14 -4.03 -8.26
N ILE A 178 -7.82 -3.55 -7.06
CA ILE A 178 -6.67 -2.64 -6.88
C ILE A 178 -5.35 -3.39 -7.10
N ARG A 179 -5.23 -4.62 -6.61
CA ARG A 179 -4.05 -5.48 -6.82
C ARG A 179 -3.73 -5.62 -8.30
N THR A 180 -4.70 -5.96 -9.14
CA THR A 180 -4.50 -6.07 -10.59
C THR A 180 -4.01 -4.76 -11.21
N LYS A 181 -4.54 -3.62 -10.79
CA LYS A 181 -4.04 -2.32 -11.28
C LYS A 181 -2.62 -2.03 -10.81
N LEU A 182 -2.22 -2.46 -9.62
CA LEU A 182 -0.83 -2.34 -9.15
C LEU A 182 0.10 -3.28 -9.91
N GLU A 183 -0.36 -4.48 -10.29
CA GLU A 183 0.37 -5.41 -11.15
C GLU A 183 0.65 -4.79 -12.53
N ASP A 184 -0.32 -4.07 -13.10
CA ASP A 184 -0.12 -3.32 -14.35
C ASP A 184 0.97 -2.25 -14.20
N GLU A 185 0.93 -1.45 -13.13
CA GLU A 185 1.95 -0.43 -12.85
C GLU A 185 3.34 -1.04 -12.59
N LEU A 186 3.41 -2.18 -11.88
CA LEU A 186 4.64 -2.95 -11.69
C LEU A 186 5.21 -3.42 -13.05
N GLY A 187 4.33 -3.80 -13.98
CA GLY A 187 4.69 -4.16 -15.36
C GLY A 187 5.36 -3.02 -16.11
N LYS A 188 4.84 -1.79 -16.00
CA LYS A 188 5.47 -0.60 -16.59
C LYS A 188 6.86 -0.34 -16.02
N LEU A 189 7.00 -0.39 -14.69
CA LEU A 189 8.30 -0.18 -14.03
C LEU A 189 9.31 -1.26 -14.43
N LYS A 190 8.86 -2.52 -14.54
CA LYS A 190 9.70 -3.63 -15.02
C LYS A 190 10.22 -3.36 -16.43
N GLN A 191 9.34 -2.97 -17.35
CA GLN A 191 9.74 -2.64 -18.73
C GLN A 191 10.74 -1.48 -18.76
N TYR A 192 10.49 -0.42 -17.97
CA TYR A 192 11.42 0.71 -17.85
C TYR A 192 12.82 0.24 -17.42
N ILE A 193 12.91 -0.56 -16.33
CA ILE A 193 14.19 -1.09 -15.82
C ILE A 193 14.89 -1.94 -16.89
N GLN A 194 14.16 -2.85 -17.55
CA GLN A 194 14.73 -3.77 -18.55
C GLN A 194 15.24 -3.05 -19.80
N ASN A 195 14.61 -1.94 -20.18
CA ASN A 195 14.98 -1.18 -21.38
C ASN A 195 16.14 -0.21 -21.14
N ARG A 196 16.40 0.19 -19.89
CA ARG A 196 17.29 1.32 -19.57
C ARG A 196 18.48 0.99 -18.68
N TYR A 197 18.42 -0.11 -17.93
CA TYR A 197 19.46 -0.47 -16.98
C TYR A 197 20.03 -1.85 -17.28
N VAL A 198 21.34 -1.99 -17.03
CA VAL A 198 22.02 -3.27 -16.98
C VAL A 198 22.20 -3.73 -15.54
N LEU A 199 22.55 -5.01 -15.34
CA LEU A 199 22.68 -5.59 -14.00
C LEU A 199 23.66 -4.80 -13.11
N SER A 200 24.77 -4.29 -13.67
CA SER A 200 25.75 -3.50 -12.91
C SER A 200 25.20 -2.21 -12.35
N ASP A 201 24.15 -1.64 -12.95
CA ASP A 201 23.51 -0.42 -12.45
C ASP A 201 22.68 -0.70 -11.18
N LEU A 202 22.31 -1.97 -10.95
CA LEU A 202 21.38 -2.40 -9.90
C LEU A 202 22.07 -2.97 -8.65
N LEU A 203 23.37 -3.25 -8.73
CA LEU A 203 24.19 -3.83 -7.65
C LEU A 203 24.74 -2.72 -6.74
#